data_AF-A0A7W0WZ26-F1
#
_entry.id   AF-A0A7W0WZ26-F1
#
_cell.length_a   1.000
_cell.length_b   1.000
_cell.length_c   1.000
_cell.angle_alpha   90.00
_cell.angle_beta   90.00
_cell.angle_gamma   90.00
#
_symmetry.space_group_name_H-M   'P 1'
#
loop_
_entity.id
_entity.type
_entity.pdbx_description
1 polymer ?
#
loop_
_entity_poly.entity_id
_entity_poly.type
_entity_poly.pdbx_seq_one_letter_code
_entity_poly.pdbx_strand_id
1 'polypeptide(L)'
;MPRYEFQEGSSSKFWEINLLGKSFTTKFGKIGSNGQTKLKEHSTDAAAKAEYDKLIAEKTKKGYKPAGGGKPNGEAAKANGKVAGQYFENGKRFYELTASENGYSIRSGKIGTDGETESKVFNSTADASSSYAMDVRRITNERFALVRGKAPKLAVTANAANKELAKPRPKPAKAAKAGGGNQYFEFKEGSSSKFWEIKLEDKSHTVRFGKIGTDGQSSQKSFKSAGEARADHDKLVAEKTKKGYQLVRGEAPAGPTITHARDEKLEAAIASDPDNADAYLVYADWLQGQGDPRGELIVLQHANKAPAVKKLLQQNKQHFFGKLADAQAMLEPYDSKPLGKPTTWRWGYLESLWISAKYDYDNNDDGEDLEVEDALAALLDHPSCRFLRELTVGITSTEGGNGYAATAKVLGKRSLPLLRKLVLGDFISEETELNWSDMGNLEPMYKAMPNLESLTLRSGSMKLGKLVLPKLKELFIISGGLDKKSLASITEQKWPHLETLNVQVGEEGSPEIKLKDLAPIFAGTNFPKVKHLGLGNAPFQDEIAQKLAELATSKIAAQIETLDLSQGTLGDAGAAALVTGKFPKLTSINVKESWLSKKGIAALKTIAKNVDAGDKYSQQDDEGDPENRYISGRE
;
A
#
# COMPACT_ATOMS: atom_id res chain seq x y z
N MET A 1 17.78 -0.95 -37.52
CA MET A 1 18.50 0.34 -37.49
C MET A 1 19.48 0.35 -38.65
N PRO A 2 19.39 1.26 -39.62
CA PRO A 2 20.39 1.35 -40.68
C PRO A 2 21.78 1.64 -40.09
N ARG A 3 22.76 0.81 -40.48
CA ARG A 3 24.16 0.88 -40.04
C ARG A 3 25.04 1.33 -41.19
N TYR A 4 25.87 2.31 -40.90
CA TYR A 4 26.85 2.86 -41.82
C TYR A 4 28.25 2.66 -41.26
N GLU A 5 29.16 2.21 -42.11
CA GLU A 5 30.55 1.95 -41.76
C GLU A 5 31.48 2.80 -42.61
N PHE A 6 32.56 3.23 -41.97
CA PHE A 6 33.62 4.02 -42.58
C PHE A 6 34.94 3.31 -42.33
N GLN A 7 35.65 2.98 -43.41
CA GLN A 7 36.97 2.39 -43.37
C GLN A 7 37.91 3.17 -44.31
N GLU A 8 38.90 3.84 -43.73
CA GLU A 8 39.96 4.54 -44.46
C GLU A 8 41.23 4.55 -43.59
N GLY A 9 42.35 4.04 -44.13
CA GLY A 9 43.59 3.87 -43.38
C GLY A 9 43.42 3.00 -42.12
N SER A 10 43.87 3.49 -40.97
CA SER A 10 43.70 2.82 -39.66
C SER A 10 42.35 3.10 -38.99
N SER A 11 41.47 3.89 -39.62
CA SER A 11 40.15 4.22 -39.07
C SER A 11 39.09 3.22 -39.52
N SER A 12 38.50 2.51 -38.57
CA SER A 12 37.34 1.63 -38.78
C SER A 12 36.23 2.01 -37.82
N LYS A 13 35.19 2.71 -38.31
CA LYS A 13 34.13 3.29 -37.47
C LYS A 13 32.75 2.87 -37.96
N PHE A 14 31.81 2.70 -37.03
CA PHE A 14 30.40 2.50 -37.34
C PHE A 14 29.55 3.64 -36.79
N TRP A 15 28.44 3.89 -37.47
CA TRP A 15 27.41 4.85 -37.08
C TRP A 15 26.04 4.28 -37.46
N GLU A 16 25.14 4.22 -36.50
CA GLU A 16 23.77 3.73 -36.63
C GLU A 16 22.82 4.85 -36.23
N ILE A 17 21.70 4.94 -36.93
CA ILE A 17 20.64 5.89 -36.58
C ILE A 17 19.28 5.21 -36.68
N ASN A 18 18.36 5.54 -35.77
CA ASN A 18 17.01 5.01 -35.76
C ASN A 18 16.01 6.13 -35.42
N LEU A 19 15.13 6.47 -36.38
CA LEU A 19 14.09 7.47 -36.19
C LEU A 19 12.80 6.83 -35.70
N LEU A 20 12.20 7.41 -34.67
CA LEU A 20 10.96 6.95 -34.06
C LEU A 20 10.12 8.15 -33.59
N GLY A 21 9.05 8.44 -34.32
CA GLY A 21 8.15 9.57 -34.05
C GLY A 21 8.91 10.90 -33.99
N LYS A 22 8.80 11.59 -32.85
CA LYS A 22 9.46 12.89 -32.56
C LYS A 22 10.93 12.79 -32.17
N SER A 23 11.56 11.62 -32.20
CA SER A 23 12.93 11.45 -31.70
C SER A 23 13.74 10.49 -32.57
N PHE A 24 15.05 10.54 -32.46
CA PHE A 24 15.91 9.50 -33.01
C PHE A 24 17.09 9.20 -32.08
N THR A 25 17.58 7.95 -32.16
CA THR A 25 18.81 7.53 -31.47
C THR A 25 19.94 7.41 -32.47
N THR A 26 21.14 7.86 -32.09
CA THR A 26 22.38 7.59 -32.83
C THR A 26 23.32 6.74 -31.98
N LYS A 27 23.92 5.69 -32.55
CA LYS A 27 24.95 4.88 -31.91
C LYS A 27 26.22 4.91 -32.75
N PHE A 28 27.39 5.18 -32.15
CA PHE A 28 28.64 5.33 -32.90
C PHE A 28 29.87 4.88 -32.13
N GLY A 29 30.87 4.38 -32.85
CA GLY A 29 32.09 3.85 -32.24
C GLY A 29 33.08 3.29 -33.25
N LYS A 30 34.16 2.68 -32.74
CA LYS A 30 35.08 1.88 -33.54
C LYS A 30 34.41 0.54 -33.86
N ILE A 31 34.57 0.02 -35.08
CA ILE A 31 34.05 -1.30 -35.45
C ILE A 31 34.65 -2.34 -34.49
N GLY A 32 33.79 -3.13 -33.83
CA GLY A 32 34.17 -4.10 -32.80
C GLY A 32 34.10 -3.60 -31.35
N SER A 33 33.72 -2.34 -31.09
CA SER A 33 33.42 -1.85 -29.73
C SER A 33 31.92 -1.68 -29.49
N ASN A 34 31.52 -1.58 -28.21
CA ASN A 34 30.12 -1.40 -27.82
C ASN A 34 29.52 -0.06 -28.28
N GLY A 35 30.36 0.91 -28.68
CA GLY A 35 29.95 2.25 -29.12
C GLY A 35 29.33 3.11 -28.02
N GLN A 36 28.90 4.31 -28.38
CA GLN A 36 28.17 5.25 -27.53
C GLN A 36 26.83 5.59 -28.18
N THR A 37 25.76 5.64 -27.37
CA THR A 37 24.41 5.95 -27.82
C THR A 37 23.98 7.35 -27.33
N LYS A 38 23.33 8.12 -28.21
CA LYS A 38 22.72 9.41 -27.90
C LYS A 38 21.29 9.46 -28.41
N LEU A 39 20.36 9.87 -27.56
CA LEU A 39 18.98 10.18 -27.88
C LEU A 39 18.85 11.67 -28.21
N LYS A 40 18.04 12.01 -29.22
CA LYS A 40 17.68 13.39 -29.53
C LYS A 40 16.18 13.48 -29.82
N GLU A 41 15.51 14.39 -29.13
CA GLU A 41 14.07 14.62 -29.23
C GLU A 41 13.77 15.96 -29.91
N HIS A 42 12.64 16.03 -30.61
CA HIS A 42 12.14 17.19 -31.33
C HIS A 42 10.67 17.46 -30.97
N SER A 43 10.17 18.64 -31.29
CA SER A 43 8.79 19.05 -30.98
C SER A 43 7.74 18.33 -31.83
N THR A 44 8.11 17.85 -33.03
CA THR A 44 7.21 17.18 -33.98
C THR A 44 7.91 16.05 -34.75
N ASP A 45 7.13 15.09 -35.24
CA ASP A 45 7.62 13.94 -36.02
C ASP A 45 8.28 14.39 -37.33
N ALA A 46 7.69 15.42 -37.96
CA ALA A 46 8.25 16.03 -39.16
C ALA A 46 9.63 16.66 -38.91
N ALA A 47 9.83 17.33 -37.76
CA ALA A 47 11.12 17.91 -37.39
C ALA A 47 12.18 16.83 -37.12
N ALA A 48 11.80 15.74 -36.45
CA ALA A 48 12.70 14.61 -36.21
C ALA A 48 13.08 13.89 -37.51
N LYS A 49 12.12 13.69 -38.43
CA LYS A 49 12.37 13.11 -39.76
C LYS A 49 13.31 13.96 -40.60
N ALA A 50 13.11 15.28 -40.62
CA ALA A 50 13.94 16.19 -41.38
C ALA A 50 15.41 16.18 -40.91
N GLU A 51 15.64 16.21 -39.60
CA GLU A 51 17.00 16.14 -39.04
C GLU A 51 17.61 14.73 -39.21
N TYR A 52 16.82 13.67 -39.08
CA TYR A 52 17.27 12.29 -39.35
C TYR A 52 17.77 12.12 -40.80
N ASP A 53 17.00 12.57 -41.78
CA ASP A 53 17.39 12.47 -43.20
C ASP A 53 18.66 13.30 -43.48
N LYS A 54 18.74 14.50 -42.90
CA LYS A 54 19.91 15.38 -42.99
C LYS A 54 21.17 14.71 -42.41
N LEU A 55 21.08 14.05 -41.27
CA LEU A 55 22.22 13.35 -40.65
C LEU A 55 22.70 12.17 -41.51
N ILE A 56 21.79 11.42 -42.14
CA ILE A 56 22.16 10.36 -43.08
C ILE A 56 22.89 10.94 -44.29
N ALA A 57 22.38 12.02 -44.88
CA ALA A 57 23.04 12.69 -46.01
C ALA A 57 24.43 13.21 -45.63
N GLU A 58 24.57 13.81 -44.44
CA GLU A 58 25.85 14.30 -43.93
C GLU A 58 26.86 13.17 -43.74
N LYS A 59 26.45 12.04 -43.14
CA LYS A 59 27.34 10.89 -42.90
C LYS A 59 27.74 10.20 -44.20
N THR A 60 26.81 10.08 -45.15
CA THR A 60 27.10 9.52 -46.47
C THR A 60 28.10 10.39 -47.24
N LYS A 61 27.97 11.73 -47.16
CA LYS A 61 28.95 12.67 -47.74
C LYS A 61 30.34 12.57 -47.09
N LYS A 62 30.40 12.19 -45.82
CA LYS A 62 31.65 11.95 -45.06
C LYS A 62 32.27 10.56 -45.34
N GLY A 63 31.81 9.86 -46.37
CA GLY A 63 32.38 8.58 -46.83
C GLY A 63 31.86 7.35 -46.10
N TYR A 64 30.89 7.48 -45.18
CA TYR A 64 30.27 6.32 -44.53
C TYR A 64 29.36 5.61 -45.54
N LYS A 65 29.55 4.30 -45.69
CA LYS A 65 28.80 3.45 -46.61
C LYS A 65 27.88 2.49 -45.84
N PRO A 66 26.68 2.18 -46.35
CA PRO A 66 25.81 1.21 -45.70
C PRO A 66 26.51 -0.17 -45.64
N ALA A 67 26.60 -0.77 -44.45
CA ALA A 67 27.12 -2.13 -44.29
C ALA A 67 26.04 -3.14 -44.72
N GLY A 68 26.41 -4.11 -45.56
CA GLY A 68 25.48 -4.97 -46.31
C GLY A 68 24.46 -5.71 -45.45
N GLY A 69 23.21 -5.72 -45.91
CA GLY A 69 22.15 -6.60 -45.40
C GLY A 69 20.90 -5.93 -44.82
N GLY A 70 20.53 -4.73 -45.28
CA GLY A 70 19.20 -4.17 -45.02
C GLY A 70 18.92 -3.00 -45.94
N LYS A 71 18.18 -3.24 -47.03
CA LYS A 71 17.49 -2.16 -47.77
C LYS A 71 16.73 -1.29 -46.76
N PRO A 72 16.48 0.01 -47.04
CA PRO A 72 15.55 0.78 -46.23
C PRO A 72 14.24 -0.01 -46.23
N ASN A 73 13.86 -0.58 -45.10
CA ASN A 73 12.60 -1.31 -44.98
C ASN A 73 11.47 -0.27 -44.87
N GLY A 74 11.31 0.52 -45.93
CA GLY A 74 10.03 0.99 -46.41
C GLY A 74 9.46 -0.09 -47.31
N GLU A 75 9.19 -1.28 -46.75
CA GLU A 75 8.16 -2.21 -47.19
C GLU A 75 8.07 -3.32 -46.15
N ALA A 76 6.89 -3.46 -45.56
CA ALA A 76 6.61 -4.40 -44.49
C ALA A 76 6.85 -5.85 -44.97
N ALA A 77 7.67 -6.61 -44.23
CA ALA A 77 7.52 -8.04 -44.22
C ALA A 77 6.11 -8.33 -43.68
N LYS A 78 5.26 -8.92 -44.52
CA LYS A 78 3.89 -9.33 -44.18
C LYS A 78 3.90 -10.44 -43.11
N ALA A 79 4.14 -10.07 -41.87
CA ALA A 79 3.32 -10.57 -40.78
C ALA A 79 2.10 -9.63 -40.76
N ASN A 80 0.88 -10.17 -40.82
CA ASN A 80 -0.35 -9.39 -40.92
C ASN A 80 -0.60 -8.54 -39.66
N GLY A 81 0.15 -7.45 -39.48
CA GLY A 81 -0.08 -6.50 -38.41
C GLY A 81 0.67 -5.18 -38.55
N LYS A 82 0.03 -4.08 -38.17
CA LYS A 82 0.55 -2.71 -38.20
C LYS A 82 1.16 -2.42 -36.82
N VAL A 83 2.37 -1.84 -36.76
CA VAL A 83 2.92 -1.34 -35.49
C VAL A 83 1.97 -0.26 -34.97
N ALA A 84 1.38 -0.51 -33.81
CA ALA A 84 0.37 0.34 -33.19
C ALA A 84 0.97 1.32 -32.18
N GLY A 85 2.21 1.07 -31.72
CA GLY A 85 2.90 2.00 -30.84
C GLY A 85 4.25 1.49 -30.28
N GLN A 86 5.13 2.41 -29.87
CA GLN A 86 6.38 2.08 -29.15
C GLN A 86 6.65 3.01 -27.95
N TYR A 87 7.18 2.47 -26.86
CA TYR A 87 7.54 3.17 -25.62
C TYR A 87 8.98 2.86 -25.20
N PHE A 88 9.69 3.87 -24.69
CA PHE A 88 11.07 3.78 -24.21
C PHE A 88 11.15 4.18 -22.74
N GLU A 89 11.63 3.26 -21.91
CA GLU A 89 11.76 3.47 -20.47
C GLU A 89 13.20 3.90 -20.16
N ASN A 90 13.37 5.16 -19.76
CA ASN A 90 14.64 5.77 -19.35
C ASN A 90 15.80 5.58 -20.34
N GLY A 91 15.51 5.41 -21.64
CA GLY A 91 16.50 5.17 -22.68
C GLY A 91 17.28 3.84 -22.53
N LYS A 92 16.83 2.93 -21.66
CA LYS A 92 17.49 1.66 -21.35
C LYS A 92 16.68 0.44 -21.77
N ARG A 93 15.35 0.55 -21.93
CA ARG A 93 14.47 -0.53 -22.42
C ARG A 93 13.47 0.00 -23.46
N PHE A 94 13.07 -0.87 -24.38
CA PHE A 94 12.06 -0.58 -25.40
C PHE A 94 10.91 -1.58 -25.33
N TYR A 95 9.72 -1.10 -25.68
CA TYR A 95 8.49 -1.88 -25.83
C TYR A 95 7.82 -1.52 -27.17
N GLU A 96 7.42 -2.51 -27.95
CA GLU A 96 6.82 -2.37 -29.27
C GLU A 96 5.53 -3.17 -29.36
N LEU A 97 4.42 -2.50 -29.69
CA LEU A 97 3.09 -3.06 -29.85
C LEU A 97 2.76 -3.22 -31.33
N THR A 98 2.42 -4.43 -31.75
CA THR A 98 1.96 -4.73 -33.12
C THR A 98 0.54 -5.27 -33.09
N ALA A 99 -0.37 -4.59 -33.81
CA ALA A 99 -1.77 -4.98 -33.95
C ALA A 99 -1.95 -5.85 -35.18
N SER A 100 -2.55 -7.04 -35.03
CA SER A 100 -2.85 -7.98 -36.11
C SER A 100 -4.34 -8.32 -36.15
N GLU A 101 -4.78 -9.04 -37.19
CA GLU A 101 -6.18 -9.51 -37.30
C GLU A 101 -6.60 -10.43 -36.13
N ASN A 102 -5.64 -11.07 -35.45
CA ASN A 102 -5.88 -12.04 -34.37
C ASN A 102 -5.65 -11.48 -32.95
N GLY A 103 -5.30 -10.19 -32.82
CA GLY A 103 -4.99 -9.56 -31.54
C GLY A 103 -3.72 -8.71 -31.56
N TYR A 104 -3.22 -8.39 -30.37
CA TYR A 104 -2.01 -7.56 -30.19
C TYR A 104 -0.82 -8.44 -29.77
N SER A 105 0.38 -8.09 -30.24
CA SER A 105 1.63 -8.68 -29.77
C SER A 105 2.56 -7.59 -29.23
N ILE A 106 3.31 -7.92 -28.19
CA ILE A 106 4.28 -7.00 -27.59
C ILE A 106 5.66 -7.63 -27.61
N ARG A 107 6.60 -6.84 -28.10
CA ARG A 107 8.04 -7.13 -28.09
C ARG A 107 8.69 -6.18 -27.10
N SER A 108 9.60 -6.68 -26.25
CA SER A 108 10.42 -5.83 -25.39
C SER A 108 11.89 -6.26 -25.35
N GLY A 109 12.78 -5.33 -25.00
CA GLY A 109 14.20 -5.64 -24.85
C GLY A 109 15.01 -4.51 -24.23
N LYS A 110 16.23 -4.83 -23.77
CA LYS A 110 17.21 -3.84 -23.31
C LYS A 110 17.91 -3.18 -24.49
N ILE A 111 18.10 -1.86 -24.39
CA ILE A 111 18.75 -1.06 -25.41
C ILE A 111 20.26 -1.17 -25.22
N GLY A 112 20.96 -1.75 -26.20
CA GLY A 112 22.43 -1.83 -26.22
C GLY A 112 23.03 -3.21 -25.92
N THR A 113 22.24 -4.23 -25.66
CA THR A 113 22.67 -5.63 -25.55
C THR A 113 22.19 -6.43 -26.76
N ASP A 114 23.12 -7.06 -27.48
CA ASP A 114 22.77 -7.91 -28.63
C ASP A 114 22.12 -9.21 -28.11
N GLY A 115 20.80 -9.35 -28.25
CA GLY A 115 20.14 -10.66 -28.23
C GLY A 115 19.04 -10.93 -27.19
N GLU A 116 18.84 -10.10 -26.16
CA GLU A 116 17.71 -10.31 -25.21
C GLU A 116 16.46 -9.60 -25.70
N THR A 117 15.77 -10.21 -26.68
CA THR A 117 14.44 -9.77 -27.11
C THR A 117 13.44 -10.85 -26.72
N GLU A 118 12.50 -10.52 -25.83
CA GLU A 118 11.35 -11.37 -25.55
C GLU A 118 10.19 -10.91 -26.44
N SER A 119 9.64 -11.85 -27.22
CA SER A 119 8.46 -11.63 -28.06
C SER A 119 7.35 -12.58 -27.61
N LYS A 120 6.17 -12.05 -27.26
CA LYS A 120 5.00 -12.85 -26.87
C LYS A 120 3.75 -12.38 -27.63
N VAL A 121 3.01 -13.35 -28.16
CA VAL A 121 1.77 -13.14 -28.94
C VAL A 121 0.58 -13.37 -28.02
N PHE A 122 -0.39 -12.44 -27.99
CA PHE A 122 -1.60 -12.55 -27.16
C PHE A 122 -2.83 -12.70 -28.07
N ASN A 123 -3.44 -13.89 -28.03
CA ASN A 123 -4.69 -14.17 -28.74
C ASN A 123 -5.80 -14.43 -27.70
N SER A 124 -6.61 -13.41 -27.41
CA SER A 124 -7.80 -13.44 -26.55
C SER A 124 -7.59 -13.62 -25.03
N THR A 125 -8.65 -13.30 -24.27
CA THR A 125 -8.74 -13.00 -22.83
C THR A 125 -8.45 -14.15 -21.85
N ALA A 126 -7.76 -15.22 -22.27
CA ALA A 126 -7.57 -16.42 -21.44
C ALA A 126 -6.35 -16.39 -20.49
N ASP A 127 -5.49 -15.35 -20.53
CA ASP A 127 -4.30 -15.22 -19.66
C ASP A 127 -4.35 -13.99 -18.73
N ALA A 128 -5.53 -13.63 -18.23
CA ALA A 128 -5.76 -12.41 -17.46
C ALA A 128 -5.30 -12.42 -15.98
N SER A 129 -4.33 -13.27 -15.57
CA SER A 129 -3.90 -13.41 -14.17
C SER A 129 -2.40 -13.25 -13.92
N SER A 130 -1.63 -12.75 -14.89
CA SER A 130 -0.20 -12.44 -14.73
C SER A 130 0.02 -10.94 -14.52
N SER A 131 0.90 -10.55 -13.58
CA SER A 131 1.35 -9.16 -13.38
C SER A 131 1.81 -8.47 -14.67
N TYR A 132 2.29 -9.25 -15.64
CA TYR A 132 2.75 -8.77 -16.94
C TYR A 132 1.61 -8.28 -17.85
N ALA A 133 0.38 -8.81 -17.69
CA ALA A 133 -0.79 -8.36 -18.44
C ALA A 133 -1.28 -6.97 -17.97
N MET A 134 -0.95 -6.58 -16.74
CA MET A 134 -1.27 -5.25 -16.18
C MET A 134 -0.34 -4.16 -16.72
N ASP A 135 0.97 -4.43 -16.87
CA ASP A 135 1.87 -3.51 -17.57
C ASP A 135 1.46 -3.29 -19.02
N VAL A 136 0.97 -4.34 -19.69
CA VAL A 136 0.43 -4.22 -21.05
C VAL A 136 -0.81 -3.33 -21.08
N ARG A 137 -1.78 -3.52 -20.17
CA ARG A 137 -2.98 -2.67 -20.05
C ARG A 137 -2.63 -1.23 -19.70
N ARG A 138 -1.69 -1.01 -18.79
CA ARG A 138 -1.20 0.33 -18.40
C ARG A 138 -0.50 1.03 -19.58
N ILE A 139 0.39 0.34 -20.28
CA ILE A 139 1.10 0.87 -21.46
C ILE A 139 0.13 1.12 -22.63
N THR A 140 -0.87 0.27 -22.87
CA THR A 140 -1.87 0.46 -23.93
C THR A 140 -2.91 1.54 -23.60
N ASN A 141 -3.41 1.59 -22.36
CA ASN A 141 -4.46 2.54 -21.96
C ASN A 141 -3.93 3.95 -21.69
N GLU A 142 -2.72 4.10 -21.15
CA GLU A 142 -2.20 5.41 -20.74
C GLU A 142 -1.24 6.04 -21.76
N ARG A 143 -0.51 5.23 -22.56
CA ARG A 143 0.58 5.75 -23.41
C ARG A 143 0.40 5.57 -24.93
N PHE A 144 -0.64 4.84 -25.38
CA PHE A 144 -1.04 4.76 -26.81
C PHE A 144 -2.45 5.31 -27.08
N ALA A 145 -2.80 6.42 -26.43
CA ALA A 145 -4.03 7.14 -26.69
C ALA A 145 -3.99 7.86 -28.07
N LEU A 146 -4.03 7.11 -29.18
CA LEU A 146 -4.34 7.64 -30.53
C LEU A 146 -4.57 6.58 -31.61
N VAL A 147 -5.31 5.49 -31.35
CA VAL A 147 -5.97 4.72 -32.43
C VAL A 147 -7.37 4.26 -31.97
N ARG A 148 -8.29 5.21 -31.73
CA ARG A 148 -9.73 4.88 -31.73
C ARG A 148 -10.25 5.01 -33.15
N GLY A 149 -10.43 3.84 -33.78
CA GLY A 149 -11.11 3.70 -35.06
C GLY A 149 -11.48 2.24 -35.30
N LYS A 150 -12.58 1.79 -34.68
CA LYS A 150 -13.25 0.47 -34.82
C LYS A 150 -12.37 -0.78 -34.60
N ALA A 151 -12.43 -1.35 -33.39
CA ALA A 151 -12.07 -2.76 -33.20
C ALA A 151 -13.34 -3.64 -33.30
N PRO A 152 -13.32 -4.74 -34.08
CA PRO A 152 -14.47 -5.65 -34.23
C PRO A 152 -14.65 -6.55 -33.00
N LYS A 153 -15.91 -6.86 -32.66
CA LYS A 153 -16.27 -7.81 -31.60
C LYS A 153 -15.77 -9.21 -31.94
N LEU A 154 -14.98 -9.83 -31.06
CA LEU A 154 -14.65 -11.26 -31.13
C LEU A 154 -15.51 -12.04 -30.13
N ALA A 155 -16.22 -13.04 -30.65
CA ALA A 155 -17.08 -13.95 -29.92
C ALA A 155 -16.26 -15.03 -29.19
N VAL A 156 -16.69 -15.38 -27.98
CA VAL A 156 -16.08 -16.40 -27.12
C VAL A 156 -16.69 -17.76 -27.45
N THR A 157 -15.85 -18.78 -27.65
CA THR A 157 -16.23 -20.19 -27.42
C THR A 157 -15.17 -20.84 -26.54
N ALA A 158 -15.64 -21.52 -25.49
CA ALA A 158 -14.84 -22.13 -24.44
C ALA A 158 -14.30 -23.50 -24.85
N ASN A 159 -13.14 -23.90 -24.33
CA ASN A 159 -12.94 -25.27 -23.82
C ASN A 159 -11.69 -25.46 -22.95
N ALA A 160 -11.83 -26.42 -22.04
CA ALA A 160 -10.98 -26.79 -20.91
C ALA A 160 -9.74 -27.63 -21.26
N ALA A 161 -8.71 -27.59 -20.40
CA ALA A 161 -8.09 -28.77 -19.77
C ALA A 161 -6.86 -28.38 -18.92
N ASN A 162 -6.72 -29.04 -17.77
CA ASN A 162 -5.75 -28.85 -16.70
C ASN A 162 -4.68 -29.97 -16.75
N LYS A 163 -3.40 -29.72 -16.43
CA LYS A 163 -2.46 -30.71 -15.84
C LYS A 163 -1.06 -30.14 -15.46
N GLU A 164 -0.78 -30.13 -14.15
CA GLU A 164 0.39 -30.68 -13.40
C GLU A 164 1.70 -31.01 -14.17
N LEU A 165 2.95 -30.90 -13.67
CA LEU A 165 3.59 -30.96 -12.34
C LEU A 165 5.11 -30.66 -12.51
N ALA A 166 5.81 -30.04 -11.53
CA ALA A 166 7.07 -30.54 -10.93
C ALA A 166 7.75 -29.56 -9.95
N LYS A 167 8.40 -30.15 -8.94
CA LYS A 167 8.83 -29.63 -7.61
C LYS A 167 10.27 -29.08 -7.55
N PRO A 168 10.69 -28.45 -6.42
CA PRO A 168 11.83 -27.52 -6.33
C PRO A 168 13.15 -28.17 -5.89
N ARG A 169 14.27 -27.45 -6.08
CA ARG A 169 15.59 -27.78 -5.52
C ARG A 169 16.38 -26.50 -5.15
N PRO A 170 17.43 -26.60 -4.30
CA PRO A 170 17.47 -26.00 -2.98
C PRO A 170 18.30 -24.70 -2.90
N LYS A 171 18.01 -23.86 -1.89
CA LYS A 171 18.86 -22.72 -1.50
C LYS A 171 20.09 -23.21 -0.71
N PRO A 172 21.30 -22.72 -0.98
CA PRO A 172 22.34 -22.66 0.03
C PRO A 172 22.12 -21.46 0.96
N ALA A 173 22.43 -21.65 2.23
CA ALA A 173 22.30 -20.67 3.30
C ALA A 173 23.64 -20.02 3.68
N LYS A 174 23.52 -18.84 4.32
CA LYS A 174 24.48 -18.04 5.12
C LYS A 174 25.38 -17.07 4.33
N ALA A 175 25.67 -15.85 4.83
CA ALA A 175 25.71 -15.36 6.21
C ALA A 175 25.30 -13.88 6.36
N ALA A 176 24.78 -13.54 7.54
CA ALA A 176 24.59 -12.16 7.99
C ALA A 176 25.94 -11.45 8.20
N LYS A 177 26.08 -10.22 7.69
CA LYS A 177 27.18 -9.31 8.02
C LYS A 177 26.65 -8.21 8.93
N ALA A 178 27.33 -8.02 10.06
CA ALA A 178 27.17 -6.84 10.90
C ALA A 178 27.65 -5.60 10.14
N GLY A 179 26.84 -4.54 10.18
CA GLY A 179 27.06 -3.27 9.46
C GLY A 179 28.29 -2.51 9.92
N GLY A 180 29.02 -2.00 8.93
CA GLY A 180 30.24 -1.20 9.07
C GLY A 180 30.84 -0.99 7.68
N GLY A 181 30.07 -0.40 6.76
CA GLY A 181 30.50 -0.15 5.38
C GLY A 181 31.64 0.87 5.30
N ASN A 182 32.42 0.78 4.22
CA ASN A 182 33.43 1.77 3.87
C ASN A 182 32.76 3.10 3.48
N GLN A 183 33.09 4.21 4.15
CA GLN A 183 32.53 5.53 3.88
C GLN A 183 33.58 6.44 3.24
N TYR A 184 33.23 7.10 2.13
CA TYR A 184 34.10 7.99 1.36
C TYR A 184 33.44 9.37 1.23
N PHE A 185 34.22 10.40 1.58
CA PHE A 185 33.80 11.79 1.64
C PHE A 185 34.69 12.68 0.77
N GLU A 186 34.10 13.71 0.17
CA GLU A 186 34.82 14.72 -0.60
C GLU A 186 34.64 16.12 -0.01
N PHE A 187 35.69 16.93 -0.12
CA PHE A 187 35.68 18.35 0.22
C PHE A 187 36.22 19.15 -0.97
N LYS A 188 35.40 20.05 -1.51
CA LYS A 188 35.74 20.93 -2.63
C LYS A 188 35.43 22.38 -2.25
N GLU A 189 36.48 23.17 -2.02
CA GLU A 189 36.36 24.62 -1.76
C GLU A 189 37.59 25.34 -2.31
N GLY A 190 37.37 26.35 -3.17
CA GLY A 190 38.44 27.07 -3.86
C GLY A 190 39.36 26.14 -4.66
N SER A 191 40.67 26.20 -4.42
CA SER A 191 41.67 25.30 -5.02
C SER A 191 41.84 23.96 -4.28
N SER A 192 41.11 23.74 -3.18
CA SER A 192 41.17 22.50 -2.41
C SER A 192 40.20 21.46 -2.97
N SER A 193 40.73 20.28 -3.34
CA SER A 193 39.97 19.10 -3.71
C SER A 193 40.53 17.90 -2.95
N LYS A 194 39.91 17.56 -1.82
CA LYS A 194 40.40 16.56 -0.88
C LYS A 194 39.38 15.44 -0.71
N PHE A 195 39.86 14.23 -0.47
CA PHE A 195 39.03 13.11 -0.06
C PHE A 195 39.43 12.63 1.34
N TRP A 196 38.46 12.06 2.04
CA TRP A 196 38.64 11.40 3.32
C TRP A 196 37.74 10.17 3.34
N GLU A 197 38.30 9.02 3.70
CA GLU A 197 37.64 7.73 3.71
C GLU A 197 37.88 7.07 5.05
N ILE A 198 36.87 6.40 5.59
CA ILE A 198 36.98 5.61 6.81
C ILE A 198 36.29 4.26 6.63
N LYS A 199 36.96 3.22 7.07
CA LYS A 199 36.48 1.84 7.06
C LYS A 199 36.52 1.30 8.48
N LEU A 200 35.39 0.88 9.02
CA LEU A 200 35.37 0.15 10.30
C LEU A 200 35.49 -1.36 10.07
N GLU A 201 36.41 -1.99 10.77
CA GLU A 201 36.65 -3.44 10.77
C GLU A 201 36.74 -3.94 12.20
N ASP A 202 35.62 -4.49 12.70
CA ASP A 202 35.51 -5.18 13.97
C ASP A 202 35.97 -4.32 15.17
N LYS A 203 37.21 -4.49 15.65
CA LYS A 203 37.82 -3.71 16.74
C LYS A 203 38.78 -2.62 16.26
N SER A 204 38.73 -2.25 14.98
CA SER A 204 39.64 -1.25 14.40
C SER A 204 38.92 -0.39 13.36
N HIS A 205 39.52 0.75 13.02
CA HIS A 205 39.16 1.48 11.81
C HIS A 205 40.40 1.92 11.05
N THR A 206 40.26 1.99 9.73
CA THR A 206 41.28 2.51 8.81
C THR A 206 40.77 3.79 8.19
N VAL A 207 41.54 4.86 8.26
CA VAL A 207 41.27 6.15 7.64
C VAL A 207 42.23 6.35 6.48
N ARG A 208 41.73 6.73 5.30
CA ARG A 208 42.53 7.12 4.14
C ARG A 208 42.18 8.53 3.68
N PHE A 209 43.16 9.39 3.43
CA PHE A 209 42.90 10.78 3.06
C PHE A 209 43.94 11.34 2.10
N GLY A 210 43.57 12.28 1.25
CA GLY A 210 44.48 12.85 0.26
C GLY A 210 43.83 13.82 -0.71
N LYS A 211 44.56 14.19 -1.77
CA LYS A 211 44.02 14.97 -2.89
C LYS A 211 43.21 14.04 -3.80
N ILE A 212 42.06 14.50 -4.30
CA ILE A 212 41.25 13.72 -5.25
C ILE A 212 42.11 13.38 -6.49
N GLY A 213 42.12 12.10 -6.89
CA GLY A 213 42.97 11.59 -7.98
C GLY A 213 44.37 11.10 -7.55
N THR A 214 44.64 10.98 -6.25
CA THR A 214 45.87 10.39 -5.70
C THR A 214 45.55 9.21 -4.79
N ASP A 215 46.53 8.34 -4.52
CA ASP A 215 46.34 7.18 -3.62
C ASP A 215 46.07 7.59 -2.16
N GLY A 216 46.55 8.78 -1.76
CA GLY A 216 46.43 9.33 -0.41
C GLY A 216 47.30 8.64 0.63
N GLN A 217 47.09 8.98 1.90
CA GLN A 217 47.76 8.41 3.07
C GLN A 217 46.75 7.62 3.89
N SER A 218 47.16 6.48 4.45
CA SER A 218 46.31 5.62 5.29
C SER A 218 46.86 5.50 6.71
N SER A 219 45.96 5.43 7.69
CA SER A 219 46.26 5.18 9.10
C SER A 219 45.21 4.26 9.70
N GLN A 220 45.64 3.28 10.50
CA GLN A 220 44.76 2.35 11.18
C GLN A 220 44.86 2.56 12.69
N LYS A 221 43.72 2.45 13.37
CA LYS A 221 43.63 2.50 14.84
C LYS A 221 42.84 1.31 15.35
N SER A 222 43.37 0.63 16.36
CA SER A 222 42.74 -0.53 17.01
C SER A 222 42.29 -0.19 18.43
N PHE A 223 41.24 -0.86 18.88
CA PHE A 223 40.55 -0.60 20.15
C PHE A 223 40.35 -1.90 20.94
N LYS A 224 40.02 -1.77 22.23
CA LYS A 224 39.81 -2.93 23.11
C LYS A 224 38.53 -3.69 22.75
N SER A 225 37.53 -2.98 22.23
CA SER A 225 36.22 -3.51 21.86
C SER A 225 35.70 -2.93 20.53
N ALA A 226 34.75 -3.63 19.92
CA ALA A 226 34.08 -3.13 18.71
C ALA A 226 33.24 -1.88 18.98
N GLY A 227 32.68 -1.74 20.19
CA GLY A 227 31.94 -0.55 20.61
C GLY A 227 32.81 0.70 20.71
N GLU A 228 34.04 0.58 21.22
CA GLU A 228 35.01 1.69 21.24
C GLU A 228 35.44 2.09 19.83
N ALA A 229 35.68 1.11 18.95
CA ALA A 229 36.02 1.37 17.55
C ALA A 229 34.89 2.12 16.82
N ARG A 230 33.63 1.70 17.05
CA ARG A 230 32.43 2.37 16.53
C ARG A 230 32.31 3.81 17.06
N ALA A 231 32.49 4.03 18.35
CA ALA A 231 32.40 5.37 18.95
C ALA A 231 33.45 6.35 18.40
N ASP A 232 34.71 5.91 18.23
CA ASP A 232 35.77 6.75 17.64
C ASP A 232 35.52 6.99 16.14
N HIS A 233 35.07 5.98 15.41
CA HIS A 233 34.64 6.08 14.01
C HIS A 233 33.54 7.14 13.83
N ASP A 234 32.45 7.05 14.58
CA ASP A 234 31.30 7.95 14.44
C ASP A 234 31.68 9.39 14.83
N LYS A 235 32.55 9.55 15.82
CA LYS A 235 33.14 10.85 16.20
C LYS A 235 33.95 11.47 15.05
N LEU A 236 34.81 10.69 14.38
CA LEU A 236 35.63 11.17 13.27
C LEU A 236 34.76 11.58 12.08
N VAL A 237 33.72 10.80 11.77
CA VAL A 237 32.75 11.15 10.72
C VAL A 237 32.05 12.47 11.05
N ALA A 238 31.51 12.62 12.27
CA ALA A 238 30.85 13.84 12.71
C ALA A 238 31.78 15.07 12.64
N GLU A 239 33.06 14.91 13.01
CA GLU A 239 34.07 15.96 12.90
C GLU A 239 34.32 16.37 11.44
N LYS A 240 34.38 15.42 10.51
CA LYS A 240 34.62 15.69 9.09
C LYS A 240 33.42 16.33 8.41
N THR A 241 32.21 15.83 8.68
CA THR A 241 30.98 16.45 8.18
C THR A 241 30.83 17.89 8.68
N LYS A 242 31.16 18.16 9.95
CA LYS A 242 31.19 19.53 10.50
C LYS A 242 32.22 20.44 9.81
N LYS A 243 33.29 19.86 9.27
CA LYS A 243 34.33 20.56 8.48
C LYS A 243 33.96 20.70 7.00
N GLY A 244 32.72 20.38 6.61
CA GLY A 244 32.22 20.54 5.24
C GLY A 244 32.50 19.38 4.29
N TYR A 245 32.99 18.24 4.79
CA TYR A 245 33.15 17.03 3.96
C TYR A 245 31.78 16.41 3.68
N GLN A 246 31.48 16.16 2.40
CA GLN A 246 30.22 15.58 1.94
C GLN A 246 30.39 14.09 1.66
N LEU A 247 29.44 13.27 2.13
CA LEU A 247 29.43 11.83 1.88
C LEU A 247 29.12 11.55 0.41
N VAL A 248 29.99 10.80 -0.26
CA VAL A 248 29.86 10.44 -1.68
C VAL A 248 29.60 8.94 -1.87
N ARG A 249 30.02 8.10 -0.91
CA ARG A 249 29.75 6.64 -0.92
C ARG A 249 29.80 6.06 0.49
N GLY A 250 28.87 5.17 0.83
CA GLY A 250 28.75 4.50 2.14
C GLY A 250 27.55 5.00 2.96
N GLU A 251 27.16 4.28 4.02
CA GLU A 251 26.05 4.67 4.92
C GLU A 251 26.52 5.68 5.96
N ALA A 252 25.75 6.71 6.28
CA ALA A 252 26.04 7.65 7.38
C ALA A 252 26.05 6.93 8.76
N PRO A 253 26.82 7.39 9.76
CA PRO A 253 26.80 6.77 11.08
C PRO A 253 25.40 6.84 11.67
N ALA A 254 25.00 5.77 12.36
CA ALA A 254 23.83 5.82 13.24
C ALA A 254 24.07 6.96 14.24
N GLY A 255 23.10 7.87 14.36
CA GLY A 255 23.17 9.00 15.29
C GLY A 255 23.39 8.56 16.75
N PRO A 256 23.57 9.50 17.70
CA PRO A 256 23.68 9.17 19.12
C PRO A 256 22.60 8.17 19.50
N THR A 257 22.99 7.07 20.16
CA THR A 257 22.06 6.01 20.55
C THR A 257 20.97 6.62 21.43
N ILE A 258 19.77 6.77 20.87
CA ILE A 258 18.63 7.28 21.60
C ILE A 258 18.25 6.22 22.64
N THR A 259 18.57 6.50 23.90
CA THR A 259 18.19 5.65 25.02
C THR A 259 16.85 6.12 25.56
N HIS A 260 15.89 5.21 25.71
CA HIS A 260 14.61 5.48 26.37
C HIS A 260 14.69 5.01 27.81
N ALA A 261 14.53 5.94 28.76
CA ALA A 261 14.46 5.57 30.16
C ALA A 261 13.18 4.77 30.43
N ARG A 262 13.26 3.78 31.32
CA ARG A 262 12.09 2.98 31.72
C ARG A 262 12.10 2.55 33.18
N ASP A 263 10.94 2.60 33.81
CA ASP A 263 10.67 1.96 35.11
C ASP A 263 9.47 1.02 34.97
N GLU A 264 9.70 -0.28 35.12
CA GLU A 264 8.66 -1.30 34.88
C GLU A 264 7.50 -1.22 35.87
N LYS A 265 7.74 -0.72 37.10
CA LYS A 265 6.69 -0.63 38.12
C LYS A 265 5.76 0.54 37.84
N LEU A 266 6.33 1.69 37.48
CA LEU A 266 5.54 2.86 37.09
C LEU A 266 4.76 2.58 35.80
N GLU A 267 5.35 1.87 34.85
CA GLU A 267 4.64 1.43 33.65
C GLU A 267 3.52 0.43 33.93
N ALA A 268 3.73 -0.50 34.86
CA ALA A 268 2.68 -1.43 35.28
C ALA A 268 1.52 -0.72 35.96
N ALA A 269 1.78 0.34 36.76
CA ALA A 269 0.74 1.17 37.36
C ALA A 269 -0.12 1.84 36.26
N ILE A 270 0.53 2.46 35.26
CA ILE A 270 -0.16 3.03 34.09
C ILE A 270 -0.94 1.95 33.32
N ALA A 271 -0.35 0.77 33.08
CA ALA A 271 -1.02 -0.29 32.34
C ALA A 271 -2.25 -0.84 33.07
N SER A 272 -2.25 -0.82 34.40
CA SER A 272 -3.39 -1.28 35.21
C SER A 272 -4.58 -0.32 35.19
N ASP A 273 -4.30 0.98 35.06
CA ASP A 273 -5.32 2.03 34.94
C ASP A 273 -4.82 3.12 33.96
N PRO A 274 -4.97 2.92 32.64
CA PRO A 274 -4.45 3.84 31.63
C PRO A 274 -5.12 5.21 31.60
N ASP A 275 -6.15 5.44 32.42
CA ASP A 275 -6.85 6.72 32.52
C ASP A 275 -6.48 7.48 33.82
N ASN A 276 -5.63 6.91 34.67
CA ASN A 276 -5.08 7.56 35.85
C ASN A 276 -3.99 8.58 35.49
N ALA A 277 -4.37 9.86 35.39
CA ALA A 277 -3.47 10.96 35.10
C ALA A 277 -2.27 11.06 36.07
N ASP A 278 -2.50 10.81 37.37
CA ASP A 278 -1.45 10.93 38.40
C ASP A 278 -0.34 9.90 38.19
N ALA A 279 -0.67 8.68 37.73
CA ALA A 279 0.33 7.66 37.42
C ALA A 279 1.29 8.12 36.30
N TYR A 280 0.78 8.85 35.30
CA TYR A 280 1.61 9.43 34.25
C TYR A 280 2.48 10.57 34.77
N LEU A 281 1.96 11.44 35.64
CA LEU A 281 2.74 12.54 36.23
C LEU A 281 3.87 12.02 37.13
N VAL A 282 3.61 11.01 37.96
CA VAL A 282 4.66 10.34 38.76
C VAL A 282 5.74 9.76 37.83
N TYR A 283 5.32 9.15 36.72
CA TYR A 283 6.29 8.64 35.75
C TYR A 283 7.06 9.77 35.03
N ALA A 284 6.40 10.88 34.75
CA ALA A 284 7.01 12.05 34.13
C ALA A 284 8.14 12.63 34.98
N ASP A 285 7.91 12.80 36.28
CA ASP A 285 8.93 13.30 37.22
C ASP A 285 10.17 12.39 37.21
N TRP A 286 9.95 11.07 37.24
CA TRP A 286 11.02 10.10 37.16
C TRP A 286 11.78 10.19 35.82
N LEU A 287 11.06 10.26 34.69
CA LEU A 287 11.63 10.39 33.34
C LEU A 287 12.45 11.68 33.19
N GLN A 288 11.97 12.81 33.72
CA GLN A 288 12.72 14.07 33.73
C GLN A 288 14.01 13.95 34.55
N GLY A 289 13.97 13.25 35.69
CA GLY A 289 15.17 12.93 36.46
C GLY A 289 16.20 12.08 35.69
N GLN A 290 15.76 11.29 34.72
CA GLN A 290 16.63 10.54 33.80
C GLN A 290 17.05 11.35 32.55
N GLY A 291 16.57 12.60 32.41
CA GLY A 291 16.80 13.43 31.23
C GLY A 291 16.03 12.98 29.99
N ASP A 292 14.97 12.17 30.14
CA ASP A 292 14.16 11.71 29.02
C ASP A 292 13.13 12.79 28.62
N PRO A 293 13.12 13.26 27.35
CA PRO A 293 12.21 14.32 26.89
C PRO A 293 10.72 13.91 26.97
N ARG A 294 10.41 12.62 27.13
CA ARG A 294 9.03 12.16 27.33
C ARG A 294 8.43 12.67 28.63
N GLY A 295 9.23 12.87 29.68
CA GLY A 295 8.75 13.45 30.93
C GLY A 295 8.19 14.85 30.72
N GLU A 296 8.90 15.71 30.00
CA GLU A 296 8.38 17.04 29.62
C GLU A 296 7.13 16.94 28.74
N LEU A 297 7.11 16.01 27.78
CA LEU A 297 5.93 15.79 26.92
C LEU A 297 4.67 15.47 27.75
N ILE A 298 4.79 14.60 28.75
CA ILE A 298 3.68 14.24 29.65
C ILE A 298 3.17 15.49 30.39
N VAL A 299 4.07 16.28 30.99
CA VAL A 299 3.71 17.48 31.76
C VAL A 299 3.03 18.52 30.86
N LEU A 300 3.57 18.77 29.66
CA LEU A 300 2.99 19.72 28.71
C LEU A 300 1.59 19.32 28.25
N GLN A 301 1.34 18.02 28.06
CA GLN A 301 0.01 17.52 27.70
C GLN A 301 -0.99 17.64 28.85
N HIS A 302 -0.60 17.35 30.10
CA HIS A 302 -1.46 17.61 31.27
C HIS A 302 -1.79 19.11 31.44
N ALA A 303 -0.84 19.98 31.12
CA ALA A 303 -1.01 21.43 31.16
C ALA A 303 -1.74 22.02 29.93
N ASN A 304 -2.24 21.17 29.01
CA ASN A 304 -2.92 21.56 27.78
C ASN A 304 -2.13 22.56 26.89
N LYS A 305 -0.80 22.41 26.82
CA LYS A 305 0.10 23.30 26.06
C LYS A 305 0.34 22.81 24.62
N ALA A 306 -0.71 22.71 23.82
CA ALA A 306 -0.65 22.13 22.46
C ALA A 306 0.48 22.69 21.55
N PRO A 307 0.77 24.01 21.49
CA PRO A 307 1.87 24.51 20.67
C PRO A 307 3.26 24.02 21.14
N ALA A 308 3.46 23.93 22.46
CA ALA A 308 4.71 23.43 23.04
C ALA A 308 4.87 21.93 22.81
N VAL A 309 3.79 21.16 22.92
CA VAL A 309 3.75 19.73 22.59
C VAL A 309 4.19 19.49 21.13
N LYS A 310 3.59 20.21 20.17
CA LYS A 310 3.95 20.08 18.75
C LYS A 310 5.43 20.41 18.51
N LYS A 311 5.92 21.47 19.15
CA LYS A 311 7.33 21.87 19.06
C LYS A 311 8.26 20.81 19.63
N LEU A 312 7.97 20.26 20.81
CA LEU A 312 8.80 19.25 21.48
C LEU A 312 8.86 17.95 20.67
N LEU A 313 7.71 17.47 20.16
CA LEU A 313 7.63 16.30 19.29
C LEU A 313 8.48 16.48 18.02
N GLN A 314 8.40 17.66 17.39
CA GLN A 314 9.18 17.95 16.19
C GLN A 314 10.69 18.02 16.47
N GLN A 315 11.09 18.69 17.56
CA GLN A 315 12.49 18.83 17.94
C GLN A 315 13.13 17.50 18.32
N ASN A 316 12.34 16.57 18.85
CA ASN A 316 12.79 15.25 19.31
C ASN A 316 12.19 14.12 18.47
N LYS A 317 11.91 14.36 17.18
CA LYS A 317 11.17 13.41 16.32
C LYS A 317 11.83 12.02 16.25
N GLN A 318 13.16 11.96 16.22
CA GLN A 318 13.91 10.70 16.26
C GLN A 318 13.69 9.94 17.59
N HIS A 319 13.53 10.65 18.71
CA HIS A 319 13.20 10.03 19.99
C HIS A 319 11.75 9.55 20.06
N PHE A 320 10.80 10.23 19.42
CA PHE A 320 9.39 9.88 19.55
C PHE A 320 8.90 8.89 18.50
N PHE A 321 9.50 8.90 17.30
CA PHE A 321 9.08 8.12 16.13
C PHE A 321 10.16 7.14 15.63
N GLY A 322 11.39 7.20 16.15
CA GLY A 322 12.48 6.33 15.71
C GLY A 322 12.68 6.39 14.20
N LYS A 323 12.66 5.21 13.55
CA LYS A 323 12.81 5.08 12.09
C LYS A 323 11.78 5.87 11.27
N LEU A 324 10.63 6.20 11.86
CA LEU A 324 9.56 6.94 11.18
C LEU A 324 9.64 8.46 11.38
N ALA A 325 10.70 8.97 12.00
CA ALA A 325 10.88 10.41 12.19
C ALA A 325 10.91 11.23 10.88
N ASP A 326 11.20 10.58 9.75
CA ASP A 326 11.21 11.20 8.42
C ASP A 326 10.06 10.71 7.53
N ALA A 327 9.26 9.73 7.99
CA ALA A 327 8.14 9.13 7.26
C ALA A 327 6.81 9.30 8.02
N GLN A 328 6.67 10.40 8.77
CA GLN A 328 5.47 10.68 9.58
C GLN A 328 4.20 10.85 8.74
N ALA A 329 4.33 11.14 7.44
CA ALA A 329 3.20 11.20 6.51
C ALA A 329 2.42 9.88 6.48
N MET A 330 3.08 8.73 6.68
CA MET A 330 2.41 7.43 6.79
C MET A 330 1.40 7.36 7.94
N LEU A 331 1.49 8.25 8.92
CA LEU A 331 0.69 8.23 10.14
C LEU A 331 -0.58 9.08 10.06
N GLU A 332 -0.84 9.69 8.90
CA GLU A 332 -1.96 10.60 8.66
C GLU A 332 -2.97 9.96 7.70
N PRO A 333 -4.27 9.94 8.02
CA PRO A 333 -5.30 9.45 7.11
C PRO A 333 -5.39 10.31 5.84
N TYR A 334 -5.78 9.69 4.71
CA TYR A 334 -6.12 10.44 3.49
C TYR A 334 -7.51 11.09 3.60
N ASP A 335 -8.47 10.38 4.18
CA ASP A 335 -9.82 10.89 4.38
C ASP A 335 -9.91 11.80 5.62
N SER A 336 -10.78 12.80 5.53
CA SER A 336 -11.26 13.63 6.63
C SER A 336 -12.12 12.85 7.65
N LYS A 337 -12.68 11.70 7.26
CA LYS A 337 -13.54 10.84 8.09
C LYS A 337 -13.07 9.37 8.08
N PRO A 338 -11.85 9.08 8.53
CA PRO A 338 -11.33 7.71 8.58
C PRO A 338 -12.22 6.81 9.44
N LEU A 339 -12.26 5.51 9.10
CA LEU A 339 -12.97 4.49 9.89
C LEU A 339 -12.37 4.35 11.30
N GLY A 340 -11.06 4.50 11.40
CA GLY A 340 -10.32 4.49 12.64
C GLY A 340 -9.98 5.89 13.15
N LYS A 341 -9.56 5.99 14.42
CA LYS A 341 -9.11 7.26 14.99
C LYS A 341 -7.75 7.63 14.36
N PRO A 342 -7.53 8.90 13.92
CA PRO A 342 -6.22 9.37 13.48
C PRO A 342 -5.16 9.16 14.57
N THR A 343 -3.88 9.27 14.20
CA THR A 343 -2.77 9.16 15.16
C THR A 343 -2.87 10.25 16.22
N THR A 344 -2.98 9.86 17.49
CA THR A 344 -3.04 10.82 18.61
C THR A 344 -2.09 10.46 19.74
N TRP A 345 -1.53 11.51 20.34
CA TRP A 345 -0.69 11.40 21.53
C TRP A 345 -1.53 11.74 22.76
N ARG A 346 -1.40 10.92 23.81
CA ARG A 346 -1.89 11.22 25.15
C ARG A 346 -0.83 10.90 26.18
N TRP A 347 -0.54 11.91 26.99
CA TRP A 347 0.38 11.86 28.12
C TRP A 347 1.68 11.09 27.82
N GLY A 348 2.44 11.56 26.85
CA GLY A 348 3.75 11.03 26.49
C GLY A 348 3.75 9.84 25.55
N TYR A 349 2.60 9.24 25.22
CA TYR A 349 2.51 8.01 24.43
C TYR A 349 1.48 8.13 23.31
N LEU A 350 1.58 7.24 22.32
CA LEU A 350 0.55 7.08 21.30
C LEU A 350 -0.64 6.35 21.93
N GLU A 351 -1.80 7.00 21.89
CA GLU A 351 -3.06 6.39 22.32
C GLU A 351 -3.76 5.69 21.16
N SER A 352 -3.79 6.37 20.00
CA SER A 352 -4.21 5.82 18.72
C SER A 352 -3.09 5.93 17.71
N LEU A 353 -2.93 4.89 16.91
CA LEU A 353 -2.00 4.83 15.78
C LEU A 353 -2.80 4.55 14.52
N TRP A 354 -2.72 5.46 13.57
CA TRP A 354 -3.18 5.25 12.19
C TRP A 354 -1.93 5.11 11.32
N ILE A 355 -1.89 4.13 10.42
CA ILE A 355 -0.76 3.94 9.51
C ILE A 355 -1.21 3.41 8.15
N SER A 356 -0.65 3.93 7.06
CA SER A 356 -0.90 3.45 5.70
C SER A 356 0.31 3.66 4.80
N ALA A 357 0.37 2.91 3.70
CA ALA A 357 1.31 3.19 2.62
C ALA A 357 0.96 4.57 2.02
N LYS A 358 1.98 5.31 1.58
CA LYS A 358 1.80 6.64 1.00
C LYS A 358 2.41 6.67 -0.39
N TYR A 359 1.65 7.23 -1.33
CA TYR A 359 2.18 7.55 -2.65
C TYR A 359 3.17 8.69 -2.52
N ASP A 360 4.43 8.41 -2.82
CA ASP A 360 5.47 9.43 -2.84
C ASP A 360 5.50 10.10 -4.22
N TYR A 361 4.68 11.14 -4.39
CA TYR A 361 4.62 11.87 -5.66
C TYR A 361 5.79 12.85 -5.86
N ASP A 362 6.53 13.17 -4.78
CA ASP A 362 7.51 14.27 -4.77
C ASP A 362 8.96 13.82 -4.60
N ASN A 363 9.25 12.62 -4.07
CA ASN A 363 10.62 12.15 -3.91
C ASN A 363 11.16 11.49 -5.17
N ASN A 364 12.09 12.20 -5.81
CA ASN A 364 13.02 11.67 -6.79
C ASN A 364 14.14 10.82 -6.14
N ASP A 365 13.89 10.21 -4.98
CA ASP A 365 14.92 9.54 -4.19
C ASP A 365 14.92 8.04 -4.48
N ASP A 366 16.09 7.53 -4.83
CA ASP A 366 16.43 6.14 -5.08
C ASP A 366 16.50 5.30 -3.78
N GLY A 367 15.78 5.72 -2.74
CA GLY A 367 15.62 5.02 -1.47
C GLY A 367 14.61 3.86 -1.57
N GLU A 368 14.82 2.80 -0.78
CA GLU A 368 13.82 1.74 -0.62
C GLU A 368 12.58 2.32 0.07
N ASP A 369 11.41 2.19 -0.55
CA ASP A 369 10.12 2.55 0.06
C ASP A 369 9.96 1.84 1.40
N LEU A 370 9.60 2.59 2.45
CA LEU A 370 9.36 2.01 3.77
C LEU A 370 8.03 1.25 3.74
N GLU A 371 8.10 -0.09 3.70
CA GLU A 371 6.91 -0.94 3.75
C GLU A 371 6.11 -0.74 5.05
N VAL A 372 4.78 -0.79 4.94
CA VAL A 372 3.86 -0.56 6.08
C VAL A 372 4.13 -1.55 7.20
N GLU A 373 4.42 -2.81 6.87
CA GLU A 373 4.72 -3.86 7.84
C GLU A 373 5.99 -3.57 8.65
N ASP A 374 7.02 -3.04 8.00
CA ASP A 374 8.30 -2.69 8.64
C ASP A 374 8.16 -1.41 9.48
N ALA A 375 7.43 -0.42 8.97
CA ALA A 375 7.05 0.77 9.70
C ALA A 375 6.22 0.43 10.96
N LEU A 376 5.18 -0.38 10.81
CA LEU A 376 4.32 -0.83 11.89
C LEU A 376 5.12 -1.64 12.90
N ALA A 377 5.99 -2.55 12.45
CA ALA A 377 6.88 -3.31 13.31
C ALA A 377 7.75 -2.38 14.16
N ALA A 378 8.39 -1.39 13.53
CA ALA A 378 9.26 -0.44 14.20
C ALA A 378 8.50 0.40 15.25
N LEU A 379 7.28 0.87 14.95
CA LEU A 379 6.49 1.64 15.91
C LEU A 379 6.00 0.80 17.07
N LEU A 380 5.49 -0.40 16.81
CA LEU A 380 4.96 -1.25 17.88
C LEU A 380 6.06 -1.71 18.85
N ASP A 381 7.30 -1.83 18.37
CA ASP A 381 8.45 -2.11 19.23
C ASP A 381 9.00 -0.84 19.92
N HIS A 382 8.60 0.34 19.46
CA HIS A 382 9.04 1.62 19.99
C HIS A 382 8.32 1.96 21.32
N PRO A 383 9.00 2.56 22.31
CA PRO A 383 8.38 2.90 23.61
C PRO A 383 7.15 3.80 23.50
N SER A 384 7.01 4.58 22.44
CA SER A 384 5.82 5.42 22.21
C SER A 384 4.52 4.61 22.05
N CYS A 385 4.57 3.35 21.63
CA CYS A 385 3.39 2.48 21.51
C CYS A 385 3.08 1.63 22.75
N ARG A 386 3.81 1.83 23.86
CA ARG A 386 3.70 0.98 25.06
C ARG A 386 2.29 0.88 25.64
N PHE A 387 1.52 1.96 25.53
CA PHE A 387 0.14 2.07 26.03
C PHE A 387 -0.90 2.24 24.91
N LEU A 388 -0.59 1.76 23.71
CA LEU A 388 -1.48 1.88 22.55
C LEU A 388 -2.83 1.21 22.81
N ARG A 389 -3.93 1.93 22.55
CA ARG A 389 -5.31 1.46 22.73
C ARG A 389 -6.05 1.25 21.42
N GLU A 390 -5.71 2.00 20.38
CA GLU A 390 -6.36 1.89 19.07
C GLU A 390 -5.33 1.79 17.96
N LEU A 391 -5.51 0.83 17.06
CA LEU A 391 -4.67 0.66 15.88
C LEU A 391 -5.55 0.64 14.63
N THR A 392 -5.14 1.42 13.64
CA THR A 392 -5.77 1.48 12.33
C THR A 392 -4.71 1.32 11.26
N VAL A 393 -4.97 0.42 10.30
CA VAL A 393 -4.10 0.20 9.14
C VAL A 393 -4.91 0.48 7.88
N GLY A 394 -4.44 1.42 7.07
CA GLY A 394 -4.97 1.74 5.74
C GLY A 394 -4.51 0.73 4.69
N ILE A 395 -4.16 1.18 3.48
CA ILE A 395 -3.52 0.32 2.47
C ILE A 395 -2.14 -0.13 2.92
N THR A 396 -1.74 -1.36 2.58
CA THR A 396 -0.42 -1.90 2.92
C THR A 396 0.62 -1.71 1.82
N SER A 397 0.18 -1.46 0.58
CA SER A 397 1.06 -1.19 -0.54
C SER A 397 0.44 -0.18 -1.51
N THR A 398 1.28 0.69 -2.06
CA THR A 398 0.98 1.56 -3.21
C THR A 398 1.27 0.86 -4.55
N GLU A 399 2.08 -0.19 -4.52
CA GLU A 399 2.50 -0.98 -5.67
C GLU A 399 2.09 -2.45 -5.49
N GLY A 400 1.04 -2.90 -6.20
CA GLY A 400 0.58 -4.29 -6.16
C GLY A 400 -0.75 -4.50 -5.44
N GLY A 401 -0.97 -5.71 -4.93
CA GLY A 401 -2.24 -6.08 -4.26
C GLY A 401 -2.27 -5.63 -2.80
N ASN A 402 -3.42 -5.14 -2.33
CA ASN A 402 -3.60 -4.66 -0.97
C ASN A 402 -3.97 -5.83 -0.01
N GLY A 403 -2.98 -6.34 0.74
CA GLY A 403 -3.13 -7.54 1.56
C GLY A 403 -2.74 -7.35 3.03
N TYR A 404 -3.46 -8.00 3.96
CA TYR A 404 -3.24 -7.82 5.41
C TYR A 404 -2.63 -9.04 6.13
N ALA A 405 -2.34 -10.13 5.41
CA ALA A 405 -1.77 -11.33 6.02
C ALA A 405 -0.37 -11.11 6.62
N ALA A 406 0.43 -10.21 6.04
CA ALA A 406 1.74 -9.85 6.56
C ALA A 406 1.60 -8.96 7.81
N THR A 407 0.73 -7.95 7.76
CA THR A 407 0.29 -7.16 8.92
C THR A 407 -0.15 -8.04 10.10
N ALA A 408 -0.99 -9.06 9.87
CA ALA A 408 -1.41 -9.97 10.94
C ALA A 408 -0.24 -10.74 11.58
N LYS A 409 0.78 -11.12 10.80
CA LYS A 409 2.01 -11.75 11.33
C LYS A 409 2.87 -10.76 12.12
N VAL A 410 2.93 -9.50 11.68
CA VAL A 410 3.62 -8.43 12.41
C VAL A 410 2.98 -8.24 13.78
N LEU A 411 1.65 -8.11 13.83
CA LEU A 411 0.90 -8.00 15.08
C LEU A 411 1.10 -9.22 15.99
N GLY A 412 1.01 -10.43 15.42
CA GLY A 412 1.14 -11.69 16.16
C GLY A 412 2.49 -11.93 16.83
N LYS A 413 3.54 -11.19 16.44
CA LYS A 413 4.88 -11.26 17.06
C LYS A 413 5.01 -10.41 18.33
N ARG A 414 3.98 -9.65 18.69
CA ARG A 414 4.00 -8.67 19.79
C ARG A 414 2.98 -8.98 20.88
N SER A 415 3.09 -8.27 21.99
CA SER A 415 2.10 -8.28 23.06
C SER A 415 1.45 -6.90 23.16
N LEU A 416 0.15 -6.85 22.88
CA LEU A 416 -0.66 -5.63 22.83
C LEU A 416 -1.86 -5.74 23.80
N PRO A 417 -1.62 -5.95 25.12
CA PRO A 417 -2.69 -6.22 26.09
C PRO A 417 -3.61 -5.03 26.36
N LEU A 418 -3.17 -3.82 26.01
CA LEU A 418 -3.93 -2.57 26.17
C LEU A 418 -4.72 -2.18 24.92
N LEU A 419 -4.52 -2.87 23.81
CA LEU A 419 -5.30 -2.61 22.59
C LEU A 419 -6.76 -2.99 22.82
N ARG A 420 -7.67 -2.10 22.42
CA ARG A 420 -9.13 -2.23 22.55
C ARG A 420 -9.82 -2.18 21.19
N LYS A 421 -9.30 -1.41 20.24
CA LYS A 421 -9.86 -1.30 18.88
C LYS A 421 -8.81 -1.59 17.82
N LEU A 422 -9.19 -2.38 16.82
CA LEU A 422 -8.40 -2.65 15.62
C LEU A 422 -9.25 -2.40 14.38
N VAL A 423 -8.73 -1.60 13.46
CA VAL A 423 -9.30 -1.39 12.13
C VAL A 423 -8.26 -1.82 11.09
N LEU A 424 -8.63 -2.74 10.21
CA LEU A 424 -7.83 -3.12 9.05
C LEU A 424 -8.60 -2.76 7.79
N GLY A 425 -7.95 -2.06 6.85
CA GLY A 425 -8.59 -1.63 5.61
C GLY A 425 -9.15 -0.23 5.63
N ASP A 426 -8.57 0.71 6.38
CA ASP A 426 -9.04 2.10 6.38
C ASP A 426 -8.52 2.89 5.17
N PHE A 427 -9.14 2.67 4.01
CA PHE A 427 -8.77 3.29 2.74
C PHE A 427 -10.02 3.76 1.97
N ILE A 428 -9.83 4.70 1.05
CA ILE A 428 -10.86 5.21 0.13
C ILE A 428 -10.70 4.62 -1.28
N SER A 429 -11.73 4.79 -2.12
CA SER A 429 -11.74 4.25 -3.50
C SER A 429 -10.65 4.87 -4.38
N GLU A 430 -10.21 6.10 -4.09
CA GLU A 430 -9.09 6.75 -4.77
C GLU A 430 -7.74 6.11 -4.46
N GLU A 431 -7.60 5.40 -3.32
CA GLU A 431 -6.39 4.66 -2.97
C GLU A 431 -6.39 3.26 -3.57
N THR A 432 -7.47 2.51 -3.38
CA THR A 432 -7.65 1.16 -3.94
C THR A 432 -9.11 0.78 -4.02
N GLU A 433 -9.46 0.03 -5.07
CA GLU A 433 -10.76 -0.63 -5.16
C GLU A 433 -10.92 -1.65 -4.03
N LEU A 434 -12.10 -1.67 -3.40
CA LEU A 434 -12.38 -2.54 -2.26
C LEU A 434 -12.20 -4.02 -2.61
N ASN A 435 -12.65 -4.44 -3.81
CA ASN A 435 -12.55 -5.82 -4.28
C ASN A 435 -11.11 -6.27 -4.61
N TRP A 436 -10.14 -5.36 -4.67
CA TRP A 436 -8.72 -5.67 -4.88
C TRP A 436 -7.95 -5.89 -3.58
N SER A 437 -8.64 -5.87 -2.45
CA SER A 437 -8.06 -6.12 -1.13
C SER A 437 -8.42 -7.49 -0.56
N ASP A 438 -7.47 -8.09 0.16
CA ASP A 438 -7.63 -9.38 0.83
C ASP A 438 -7.09 -9.32 2.27
N MET A 439 -7.92 -9.67 3.25
CA MET A 439 -7.48 -9.80 4.64
C MET A 439 -6.47 -10.94 4.83
N GLY A 440 -6.53 -11.96 3.97
CA GLY A 440 -5.74 -13.17 4.08
C GLY A 440 -6.02 -13.90 5.41
N ASN A 441 -4.98 -14.56 5.97
CA ASN A 441 -5.10 -15.29 7.22
C ASN A 441 -4.79 -14.41 8.44
N LEU A 442 -5.83 -14.04 9.19
CA LEU A 442 -5.72 -13.19 10.38
C LEU A 442 -5.38 -13.95 11.67
N GLU A 443 -5.48 -15.29 11.70
CA GLU A 443 -5.25 -16.09 12.90
C GLU A 443 -3.98 -15.76 13.71
N PRO A 444 -2.81 -15.44 13.09
CA PRO A 444 -1.60 -15.14 13.84
C PRO A 444 -1.72 -13.98 14.84
N MET A 445 -2.61 -13.00 14.60
CA MET A 445 -2.64 -11.77 15.40
C MET A 445 -3.43 -11.89 16.71
N TYR A 446 -4.42 -12.78 16.79
CA TYR A 446 -5.41 -12.73 17.87
C TYR A 446 -4.83 -12.85 19.29
N LYS A 447 -3.82 -13.71 19.47
CA LYS A 447 -3.17 -13.90 20.78
C LYS A 447 -2.43 -12.66 21.27
N ALA A 448 -2.04 -11.75 20.37
CA ALA A 448 -1.37 -10.51 20.75
C ALA A 448 -2.31 -9.54 21.48
N MET A 449 -3.62 -9.64 21.28
CA MET A 449 -4.61 -8.64 21.70
C MET A 449 -5.73 -9.28 22.53
N PRO A 450 -5.42 -9.83 23.72
CA PRO A 450 -6.38 -10.60 24.52
C PRO A 450 -7.58 -9.80 25.02
N ASN A 451 -7.46 -8.46 25.05
CA ASN A 451 -8.48 -7.55 25.55
C ASN A 451 -9.12 -6.71 24.42
N LEU A 452 -8.99 -7.12 23.16
CA LEU A 452 -9.64 -6.43 22.05
C LEU A 452 -11.17 -6.47 22.22
N GLU A 453 -11.81 -5.31 22.08
CA GLU A 453 -13.25 -5.13 22.24
C GLU A 453 -13.96 -4.84 20.92
N SER A 454 -13.28 -4.19 19.97
CA SER A 454 -13.84 -3.79 18.67
C SER A 454 -12.91 -4.16 17.52
N LEU A 455 -13.45 -4.79 16.49
CA LEU A 455 -12.75 -5.20 15.28
C LEU A 455 -13.51 -4.75 14.04
N THR A 456 -12.87 -3.93 13.20
CA THR A 456 -13.40 -3.52 11.90
C THR A 456 -12.49 -4.06 10.80
N LEU A 457 -13.08 -4.75 9.83
CA LEU A 457 -12.40 -5.31 8.66
C LEU A 457 -13.06 -4.78 7.39
N ARG A 458 -12.30 -4.02 6.59
CA ARG A 458 -12.72 -3.54 5.27
C ARG A 458 -11.90 -4.22 4.18
N SER A 459 -12.53 -5.10 3.42
CA SER A 459 -11.86 -5.84 2.34
C SER A 459 -12.80 -6.49 1.34
N GLY A 460 -12.26 -6.81 0.15
CA GLY A 460 -12.94 -7.63 -0.85
C GLY A 460 -13.13 -9.09 -0.41
N SER A 461 -12.14 -9.69 0.26
CA SER A 461 -12.23 -11.07 0.75
C SER A 461 -11.54 -11.25 2.10
N MET A 462 -11.98 -12.25 2.87
CA MET A 462 -11.41 -12.50 4.20
C MET A 462 -11.45 -13.95 4.67
N LYS A 463 -10.51 -14.26 5.56
CA LYS A 463 -10.50 -15.49 6.35
C LYS A 463 -10.09 -15.20 7.78
N LEU A 464 -11.06 -15.28 8.71
CA LEU A 464 -10.79 -15.03 10.14
C LEU A 464 -9.91 -16.13 10.73
N GLY A 465 -10.08 -17.39 10.33
CA GLY A 465 -9.37 -18.50 10.98
C GLY A 465 -9.87 -18.74 12.40
N LYS A 466 -9.04 -19.36 13.25
CA LYS A 466 -9.46 -19.69 14.63
C LYS A 466 -9.33 -18.48 15.56
N LEU A 467 -10.47 -17.92 15.96
CA LEU A 467 -10.51 -16.75 16.84
C LEU A 467 -10.02 -17.03 18.26
N VAL A 468 -9.25 -16.10 18.81
CA VAL A 468 -8.88 -16.03 20.24
C VAL A 468 -9.06 -14.58 20.72
N LEU A 469 -10.30 -14.11 20.74
CA LEU A 469 -10.68 -12.74 21.12
C LEU A 469 -11.80 -12.78 22.17
N PRO A 470 -11.49 -13.14 23.43
CA PRO A 470 -12.51 -13.44 24.45
C PRO A 470 -13.29 -12.21 24.94
N LYS A 471 -12.80 -11.00 24.66
CA LYS A 471 -13.41 -9.73 25.08
C LYS A 471 -14.11 -8.98 23.93
N LEU A 472 -14.15 -9.56 22.72
CA LEU A 472 -14.73 -8.88 21.57
C LEU A 472 -16.23 -8.68 21.74
N LYS A 473 -16.66 -7.43 21.60
CA LYS A 473 -18.04 -6.95 21.71
C LYS A 473 -18.55 -6.44 20.36
N GLU A 474 -17.69 -5.94 19.49
CA GLU A 474 -18.09 -5.34 18.22
C GLU A 474 -17.31 -5.94 17.05
N LEU A 475 -18.06 -6.29 16.01
CA LEU A 475 -17.52 -6.76 14.73
C LEU A 475 -18.20 -5.99 13.60
N PHE A 476 -17.40 -5.27 12.83
CA PHE A 476 -17.82 -4.57 11.61
C PHE A 476 -17.12 -5.17 10.41
N ILE A 477 -17.89 -5.64 9.44
CA ILE A 477 -17.41 -6.20 8.18
C ILE A 477 -17.89 -5.31 7.05
N ILE A 478 -16.95 -4.66 6.37
CA ILE A 478 -17.18 -3.75 5.24
C ILE A 478 -16.67 -4.47 3.99
N SER A 479 -17.59 -4.77 3.06
CA SER A 479 -17.29 -5.50 1.84
C SER A 479 -18.16 -5.02 0.70
N GLY A 480 -17.58 -4.96 -0.50
CA GLY A 480 -18.28 -4.62 -1.74
C GLY A 480 -19.01 -5.81 -2.36
N GLY A 481 -18.80 -7.02 -1.83
CA GLY A 481 -19.40 -8.27 -2.29
C GLY A 481 -18.92 -9.43 -1.45
N LEU A 482 -19.53 -9.63 -0.29
CA LEU A 482 -19.15 -10.65 0.66
C LEU A 482 -19.37 -12.04 0.02
N ASP A 483 -18.32 -12.86 0.02
CA ASP A 483 -18.41 -14.22 -0.51
C ASP A 483 -18.86 -15.22 0.57
N LYS A 484 -19.34 -16.41 0.14
CA LYS A 484 -19.83 -17.46 1.04
C LYS A 484 -18.80 -17.97 2.04
N LYS A 485 -17.52 -18.05 1.67
CA LYS A 485 -16.45 -18.50 2.56
C LYS A 485 -16.18 -17.45 3.64
N SER A 486 -16.19 -16.18 3.25
CA SER A 486 -16.10 -15.04 4.17
C SER A 486 -17.27 -15.04 5.17
N LEU A 487 -18.51 -15.22 4.69
CA LEU A 487 -19.69 -15.35 5.55
C LEU A 487 -19.63 -16.57 6.49
N ALA A 488 -19.21 -17.73 5.97
CA ALA A 488 -19.02 -18.94 6.78
C ALA A 488 -17.97 -18.71 7.89
N SER A 489 -16.86 -18.03 7.55
CA SER A 489 -15.81 -17.68 8.51
C SER A 489 -16.30 -16.81 9.67
N ILE A 490 -17.41 -16.08 9.51
CA ILE A 490 -18.05 -15.29 10.58
C ILE A 490 -19.07 -16.16 11.33
N THR A 491 -19.97 -16.81 10.59
CA THR A 491 -21.17 -17.46 11.14
C THR A 491 -20.89 -18.80 11.83
N GLU A 492 -19.81 -19.50 11.47
CA GLU A 492 -19.41 -20.77 12.11
C GLU A 492 -18.68 -20.57 13.45
N GLN A 493 -18.24 -19.34 13.73
CA GLN A 493 -17.54 -19.00 14.98
C GLN A 493 -18.52 -18.83 16.15
N LYS A 494 -18.02 -18.97 17.37
CA LYS A 494 -18.78 -18.67 18.59
C LYS A 494 -18.45 -17.28 19.09
N TRP A 495 -19.47 -16.45 19.27
CA TRP A 495 -19.33 -15.05 19.68
C TRP A 495 -19.99 -14.80 21.04
N PRO A 496 -19.43 -15.32 22.16
CA PRO A 496 -20.10 -15.34 23.47
C PRO A 496 -20.34 -13.96 24.10
N HIS A 497 -19.58 -12.95 23.66
CA HIS A 497 -19.61 -11.58 24.19
C HIS A 497 -19.94 -10.51 23.16
N LEU A 498 -20.22 -10.90 21.90
CA LEU A 498 -20.51 -9.96 20.83
C LEU A 498 -21.88 -9.32 21.03
N GLU A 499 -21.90 -7.99 21.09
CA GLU A 499 -23.08 -7.15 21.26
C GLU A 499 -23.46 -6.43 19.96
N THR A 500 -22.47 -6.16 19.09
CA THR A 500 -22.66 -5.54 17.78
C THR A 500 -22.10 -6.45 16.68
N LEU A 501 -22.97 -6.85 15.76
CA LEU A 501 -22.59 -7.51 14.52
C LEU A 501 -23.11 -6.65 13.37
N ASN A 502 -22.23 -6.04 12.60
CA ASN A 502 -22.59 -5.29 11.40
C ASN A 502 -21.84 -5.89 10.20
N VAL A 503 -22.59 -6.37 9.21
CA VAL A 503 -22.07 -7.01 8.01
C VAL A 503 -22.67 -6.34 6.79
N GLN A 504 -21.81 -5.70 5.99
CA GLN A 504 -22.17 -5.23 4.66
C GLN A 504 -22.11 -6.39 3.67
N VAL A 505 -23.21 -6.61 2.95
CA VAL A 505 -23.35 -7.76 2.04
C VAL A 505 -22.69 -7.48 0.69
N GLY A 506 -22.90 -6.29 0.12
CA GLY A 506 -22.37 -5.86 -1.17
C GLY A 506 -23.00 -6.53 -2.40
N GLU A 507 -22.55 -6.13 -3.59
CA GLU A 507 -22.98 -6.63 -4.90
C GLU A 507 -21.79 -6.61 -5.89
N GLU A 508 -20.99 -7.70 -5.98
CA GLU A 508 -20.12 -7.95 -7.14
C GLU A 508 -19.56 -9.41 -7.20
N GLY A 509 -19.44 -9.98 -8.40
CA GLY A 509 -18.31 -10.88 -8.74
C GLY A 509 -18.36 -12.41 -8.45
N SER A 510 -19.35 -12.95 -7.72
CA SER A 510 -19.54 -14.39 -7.44
C SER A 510 -18.53 -15.07 -6.48
N PRO A 511 -18.96 -16.03 -5.63
CA PRO A 511 -20.34 -16.47 -5.42
C PRO A 511 -21.08 -15.55 -4.44
N GLU A 512 -22.07 -14.88 -5.03
CA GLU A 512 -23.09 -14.03 -4.43
C GLU A 512 -23.77 -14.75 -3.25
N ILE A 513 -23.71 -14.14 -2.08
CA ILE A 513 -24.53 -14.53 -0.93
C ILE A 513 -25.99 -14.25 -1.26
N LYS A 514 -26.85 -15.23 -1.03
CA LYS A 514 -28.30 -15.09 -1.17
C LYS A 514 -28.94 -15.02 0.21
N LEU A 515 -30.20 -14.59 0.29
CA LEU A 515 -30.97 -14.54 1.54
C LEU A 515 -30.86 -15.83 2.38
N LYS A 516 -30.93 -17.01 1.74
CA LYS A 516 -30.82 -18.30 2.43
C LYS A 516 -29.47 -18.52 3.13
N ASP A 517 -28.40 -17.93 2.61
CA ASP A 517 -27.06 -18.07 3.17
C ASP A 517 -26.93 -17.28 4.48
N LEU A 518 -27.78 -16.26 4.72
CA LEU A 518 -27.85 -15.49 5.96
C LEU A 518 -28.59 -16.21 7.11
N ALA A 519 -29.16 -17.40 6.86
CA ALA A 519 -29.90 -18.17 7.85
C ALA A 519 -29.18 -18.36 9.21
N PRO A 520 -27.85 -18.60 9.26
CA PRO A 520 -27.14 -18.71 10.54
C PRO A 520 -27.16 -17.43 11.38
N ILE A 521 -27.12 -16.25 10.74
CA ILE A 521 -27.25 -14.96 11.43
C ILE A 521 -28.65 -14.83 12.01
N PHE A 522 -29.67 -15.11 11.20
CA PHE A 522 -31.06 -15.03 11.64
C PHE A 522 -31.41 -16.02 12.77
N ALA A 523 -30.77 -17.20 12.79
CA ALA A 523 -30.95 -18.14 13.89
C ALA A 523 -30.43 -17.60 15.23
N GLY A 524 -29.38 -16.76 15.21
CA GLY A 524 -28.78 -16.16 16.40
C GLY A 524 -28.07 -17.14 17.34
N THR A 525 -27.93 -18.42 16.96
CA THR A 525 -27.34 -19.48 17.80
C THR A 525 -25.95 -19.13 18.29
N ASN A 526 -25.11 -18.60 17.40
CA ASN A 526 -23.72 -18.22 17.67
C ASN A 526 -23.56 -16.78 18.17
N PHE A 527 -24.66 -16.03 18.29
CA PHE A 527 -24.68 -14.60 18.60
C PHE A 527 -25.57 -14.31 19.83
N PRO A 528 -25.33 -14.96 20.99
CA PRO A 528 -26.26 -14.96 22.11
C PRO A 528 -26.50 -13.60 22.80
N LYS A 529 -25.67 -12.59 22.52
CA LYS A 529 -25.71 -11.27 23.16
C LYS A 529 -25.84 -10.09 22.19
N VAL A 530 -25.99 -10.36 20.89
CA VAL A 530 -26.07 -9.29 19.87
C VAL A 530 -27.33 -8.46 20.09
N LYS A 531 -27.16 -7.16 20.33
CA LYS A 531 -28.23 -6.17 20.47
C LYS A 531 -28.28 -5.24 19.26
N HIS A 532 -27.16 -5.03 18.59
CA HIS A 532 -27.07 -4.28 17.35
C HIS A 532 -26.80 -5.24 16.20
N LEU A 533 -27.78 -5.42 15.31
CA LEU A 533 -27.63 -6.22 14.09
C LEU A 533 -27.65 -5.29 12.88
N GLY A 534 -26.54 -5.27 12.13
CA GLY A 534 -26.44 -4.63 10.83
C GLY A 534 -26.31 -5.64 9.71
N LEU A 535 -27.19 -5.54 8.72
CA LEU A 535 -27.18 -6.31 7.47
C LEU A 535 -27.40 -5.33 6.31
N GLY A 536 -26.53 -4.32 6.21
CA GLY A 536 -26.65 -3.24 5.22
C GLY A 536 -25.95 -3.54 3.90
N ASN A 537 -25.95 -2.55 3.02
CA ASN A 537 -25.31 -2.62 1.70
C ASN A 537 -25.77 -3.85 0.88
N ALA A 538 -27.03 -4.29 0.99
CA ALA A 538 -27.51 -5.49 0.29
C ALA A 538 -28.45 -5.14 -0.88
N PRO A 539 -28.37 -5.88 -2.01
CA PRO A 539 -29.27 -5.67 -3.15
C PRO A 539 -30.68 -6.28 -2.94
N PHE A 540 -30.84 -7.17 -1.95
CA PHE A 540 -32.12 -7.83 -1.58
C PHE A 540 -32.59 -7.41 -0.17
N GLN A 541 -32.54 -6.10 0.10
CA GLN A 541 -32.74 -5.56 1.45
C GLN A 541 -34.19 -5.69 1.93
N ASP A 542 -35.18 -5.61 1.03
CA ASP A 542 -36.60 -5.83 1.33
C ASP A 542 -36.85 -7.28 1.78
N GLU A 543 -36.18 -8.26 1.18
CA GLU A 543 -36.28 -9.67 1.53
C GLU A 543 -35.61 -9.98 2.87
N ILE A 544 -34.50 -9.29 3.20
CA ILE A 544 -33.90 -9.35 4.54
C ILE A 544 -34.91 -8.84 5.58
N ALA A 545 -35.54 -7.70 5.31
CA ALA A 545 -36.54 -7.10 6.19
C ALA A 545 -37.76 -8.02 6.40
N GLN A 546 -38.29 -8.60 5.32
CA GLN A 546 -39.36 -9.61 5.38
C GLN A 546 -38.93 -10.82 6.19
N LYS A 547 -37.71 -11.34 5.96
CA LYS A 547 -37.24 -12.52 6.67
C LYS A 547 -37.09 -12.28 8.17
N LEU A 548 -36.60 -11.11 8.56
CA LEU A 548 -36.52 -10.71 9.97
C LEU A 548 -37.91 -10.61 10.60
N ALA A 549 -38.90 -10.07 9.88
CA ALA A 549 -40.28 -9.99 10.36
C ALA A 549 -40.94 -11.37 10.55
N GLU A 550 -40.74 -12.29 9.59
CA GLU A 550 -41.20 -13.70 9.70
C GLU A 550 -40.61 -14.40 10.94
N LEU A 551 -39.36 -14.08 11.26
CA LEU A 551 -38.61 -14.69 12.35
C LEU A 551 -38.83 -13.97 13.69
N ALA A 552 -40.01 -13.39 13.89
CA ALA A 552 -40.46 -12.73 15.12
C ALA A 552 -40.30 -13.58 16.41
N THR A 553 -40.21 -14.92 16.29
CA THR A 553 -39.97 -15.85 17.41
C THR A 553 -38.51 -16.31 17.53
N SER A 554 -37.64 -15.87 16.63
CA SER A 554 -36.22 -16.22 16.65
C SER A 554 -35.49 -15.54 17.80
N LYS A 555 -34.36 -16.13 18.19
CA LYS A 555 -33.52 -15.58 19.23
C LYS A 555 -33.03 -14.17 18.89
N ILE A 556 -32.63 -13.93 17.63
CA ILE A 556 -32.12 -12.63 17.18
C ILE A 556 -33.22 -11.55 17.24
N ALA A 557 -34.44 -11.83 16.79
CA ALA A 557 -35.54 -10.85 16.81
C ALA A 557 -35.92 -10.45 18.25
N ALA A 558 -35.82 -11.39 19.20
CA ALA A 558 -36.13 -11.14 20.61
C ALA A 558 -35.05 -10.32 21.36
N GLN A 559 -33.82 -10.25 20.84
CA GLN A 559 -32.68 -9.60 21.51
C GLN A 559 -32.28 -8.25 20.92
N ILE A 560 -32.55 -7.98 19.64
CA ILE A 560 -32.08 -6.76 18.97
C ILE A 560 -32.77 -5.50 19.54
N GLU A 561 -31.94 -4.52 19.85
CA GLU A 561 -32.30 -3.17 20.29
C GLU A 561 -32.10 -2.16 19.16
N THR A 562 -31.15 -2.44 18.26
CA THR A 562 -30.86 -1.65 17.06
C THR A 562 -30.79 -2.55 15.82
N LEU A 563 -31.48 -2.13 14.77
CA LEU A 563 -31.42 -2.75 13.45
C LEU A 563 -30.82 -1.78 12.43
N ASP A 564 -29.77 -2.18 11.73
CA ASP A 564 -29.11 -1.39 10.70
C ASP A 564 -29.29 -2.07 9.33
N LEU A 565 -30.05 -1.42 8.45
CA LEU A 565 -30.30 -1.82 7.06
C LEU A 565 -29.90 -0.69 6.10
N SER A 566 -28.92 0.13 6.51
CA SER A 566 -28.41 1.25 5.72
C SER A 566 -27.69 0.80 4.45
N GLN A 567 -27.56 1.73 3.49
CA GLN A 567 -26.81 1.57 2.24
C GLN A 567 -27.32 0.52 1.25
N GLY A 568 -28.43 -0.16 1.57
CA GLY A 568 -29.07 -1.19 0.76
C GLY A 568 -30.29 -0.70 -0.02
N THR A 569 -30.93 -1.62 -0.73
CA THR A 569 -32.10 -1.35 -1.59
C THR A 569 -33.45 -1.29 -0.84
N LEU A 570 -33.44 -1.02 0.47
CA LEU A 570 -34.64 -1.07 1.32
C LEU A 570 -35.66 -0.03 0.84
N GLY A 571 -36.86 -0.49 0.54
CA GLY A 571 -37.99 0.35 0.17
C GLY A 571 -39.19 0.17 1.08
N ASP A 572 -40.28 0.84 0.72
CA ASP A 572 -41.51 0.88 1.54
C ASP A 572 -42.11 -0.52 1.79
N ALA A 573 -41.90 -1.48 0.89
CA ALA A 573 -42.34 -2.86 1.07
C ALA A 573 -41.58 -3.56 2.22
N GLY A 574 -40.25 -3.42 2.30
CA GLY A 574 -39.45 -3.91 3.41
C GLY A 574 -39.79 -3.22 4.72
N ALA A 575 -40.00 -1.90 4.71
CA ALA A 575 -40.47 -1.17 5.90
C ALA A 575 -41.85 -1.66 6.38
N ALA A 576 -42.80 -1.86 5.46
CA ALA A 576 -44.10 -2.41 5.79
C ALA A 576 -44.00 -3.82 6.39
N ALA A 577 -43.10 -4.67 5.86
CA ALA A 577 -42.85 -5.98 6.41
C ALA A 577 -42.31 -5.92 7.85
N LEU A 578 -41.35 -5.05 8.15
CA LEU A 578 -40.81 -4.87 9.50
C LEU A 578 -41.88 -4.47 10.52
N VAL A 579 -42.85 -3.65 10.11
CA VAL A 579 -43.99 -3.26 10.98
C VAL A 579 -44.83 -4.46 11.39
N THR A 580 -44.91 -5.51 10.58
CA THR A 580 -45.60 -6.76 10.93
C THR A 580 -44.80 -7.68 11.85
N GLY A 581 -43.48 -7.45 11.96
CA GLY A 581 -42.59 -8.22 12.81
C GLY A 581 -42.81 -7.96 14.31
N LYS A 582 -42.25 -8.84 15.15
CA LYS A 582 -42.21 -8.63 16.61
C LYS A 582 -40.77 -8.50 17.06
N PHE A 583 -40.40 -7.28 17.43
CA PHE A 583 -39.08 -6.94 17.96
C PHE A 583 -39.25 -6.27 19.34
N PRO A 584 -39.42 -7.06 20.42
CA PRO A 584 -39.87 -6.55 21.72
C PRO A 584 -38.90 -5.55 22.38
N LYS A 585 -37.65 -5.48 21.93
CA LYS A 585 -36.61 -4.60 22.46
C LYS A 585 -36.14 -3.53 21.47
N LEU A 586 -36.67 -3.53 20.25
CA LEU A 586 -36.19 -2.63 19.21
C LEU A 586 -36.52 -1.18 19.58
N THR A 587 -35.49 -0.34 19.59
CA THR A 587 -35.61 1.08 19.90
C THR A 587 -35.09 1.96 18.77
N SER A 588 -34.17 1.44 17.96
CA SER A 588 -33.48 2.20 16.93
C SER A 588 -33.40 1.44 15.60
N ILE A 589 -33.64 2.14 14.49
CA ILE A 589 -33.45 1.61 13.14
C ILE A 589 -32.61 2.61 12.33
N ASN A 590 -31.50 2.14 11.76
CA ASN A 590 -30.70 2.89 10.80
C ASN A 590 -31.06 2.45 9.38
N VAL A 591 -31.50 3.40 8.55
CA VAL A 591 -31.87 3.24 7.15
C VAL A 591 -31.26 4.35 6.29
N LYS A 592 -30.14 4.94 6.74
CA LYS A 592 -29.36 5.88 5.93
C LYS A 592 -29.08 5.31 4.55
N GLU A 593 -29.19 6.17 3.53
CA GLU A 593 -28.92 5.80 2.14
C GLU A 593 -29.75 4.59 1.66
N SER A 594 -31.01 4.53 2.11
CA SER A 594 -32.01 3.58 1.59
C SER A 594 -32.90 4.24 0.54
N TRP A 595 -33.85 3.47 0.02
CA TRP A 595 -34.84 3.86 -0.98
C TRP A 595 -36.23 4.07 -0.36
N LEU A 596 -36.29 4.39 0.94
CA LEU A 596 -37.54 4.61 1.64
C LEU A 596 -38.15 5.97 1.31
N SER A 597 -39.45 5.96 1.04
CA SER A 597 -40.22 7.19 0.97
C SER A 597 -40.46 7.75 2.37
N LYS A 598 -41.02 8.97 2.44
CA LYS A 598 -41.52 9.54 3.71
C LYS A 598 -42.53 8.62 4.40
N LYS A 599 -43.32 7.87 3.62
CA LYS A 599 -44.30 6.91 4.15
C LYS A 599 -43.60 5.69 4.76
N GLY A 600 -42.60 5.12 4.10
CA GLY A 600 -41.79 4.03 4.66
C GLY A 600 -41.10 4.43 5.96
N ILE A 601 -40.50 5.61 6.01
CA ILE A 601 -39.87 6.15 7.23
C ILE A 601 -40.91 6.37 8.34
N ALA A 602 -42.08 6.92 8.01
CA ALA A 602 -43.16 7.08 8.96
C ALA A 602 -43.67 5.75 9.51
N ALA A 603 -43.73 4.70 8.67
CA ALA A 603 -44.09 3.36 9.08
C ALA A 603 -43.08 2.79 10.09
N LEU A 604 -41.77 2.92 9.84
CA LEU A 604 -40.73 2.47 10.77
C LEU A 604 -40.78 3.19 12.13
N LYS A 605 -41.16 4.47 12.16
CA LYS A 605 -41.34 5.23 13.41
C LYS A 605 -42.46 4.69 14.31
N THR A 606 -43.33 3.81 13.79
CA THR A 606 -44.37 3.16 14.62
C THR A 606 -43.83 2.00 15.46
N ILE A 607 -42.68 1.42 15.08
CA ILE A 607 -42.07 0.26 15.77
C ILE A 607 -40.73 0.59 16.45
N ALA A 608 -40.13 1.76 16.18
CA ALA A 608 -38.89 2.19 16.80
C ALA A 608 -38.91 3.70 17.11
N LYS A 609 -38.38 4.06 18.28
CA LYS A 609 -38.32 5.45 18.75
C LYS A 609 -37.36 6.30 17.92
N ASN A 610 -36.22 5.73 17.54
CA ASN A 610 -35.18 6.42 16.79
C ASN A 610 -35.10 5.81 15.39
N VAL A 611 -35.43 6.58 14.36
CA VAL A 611 -35.23 6.17 12.96
C VAL A 611 -34.27 7.14 12.32
N ASP A 612 -33.07 6.67 12.00
CA ASP A 612 -32.04 7.45 11.33
C ASP A 612 -32.08 7.16 9.82
N ALA A 613 -32.60 8.11 9.05
CA ALA A 613 -32.65 8.04 7.58
C ALA A 613 -31.60 8.94 6.91
N GLY A 614 -30.77 9.65 7.69
CA GLY A 614 -29.82 10.65 7.18
C GLY A 614 -30.47 11.94 6.63
N ASP A 615 -29.61 12.85 6.14
CA ASP A 615 -30.03 14.19 5.67
C ASP A 615 -30.53 14.20 4.23
N LYS A 616 -30.14 13.21 3.43
CA LYS A 616 -30.55 13.05 2.04
C LYS A 616 -31.64 11.99 1.96
N TYR A 617 -32.90 12.44 1.95
CA TYR A 617 -33.92 11.70 1.20
C TYR A 617 -33.38 11.69 -0.24
N SER A 618 -33.13 10.53 -0.85
CA SER A 618 -33.17 10.48 -2.30
C SER A 618 -34.60 10.88 -2.66
N GLN A 619 -34.80 12.16 -2.98
CA GLN A 619 -36.00 12.63 -3.65
C GLN A 619 -35.95 12.06 -5.05
N GLN A 620 -36.16 10.75 -5.16
CA GLN A 620 -36.75 10.20 -6.35
C GLN A 620 -38.23 10.22 -6.05
N ASP A 621 -38.85 11.34 -6.43
CA ASP A 621 -40.30 11.52 -6.47
C ASP A 621 -40.96 10.53 -7.46
N ASP A 622 -40.15 9.74 -8.17
CA ASP A 622 -40.60 8.59 -8.92
C ASP A 622 -40.66 7.38 -7.98
N GLU A 623 -41.84 6.76 -7.93
CA GLU A 623 -42.10 5.39 -7.47
C GLU A 623 -41.31 4.38 -8.33
N GLY A 624 -39.99 4.57 -8.43
CA GLY A 624 -39.10 3.88 -9.34
C GLY A 624 -39.22 2.39 -9.12
N ASP A 625 -39.44 1.69 -10.23
CA ASP A 625 -39.43 0.24 -10.34
C ASP A 625 -38.38 -0.36 -9.37
N PRO A 626 -38.75 -1.30 -8.47
CA PRO A 626 -37.80 -1.99 -7.60
C PRO A 626 -36.55 -2.49 -8.33
N GLU A 627 -36.64 -2.79 -9.64
CA GLU A 627 -35.51 -3.18 -10.49
C GLU A 627 -34.44 -2.08 -10.70
N ASN A 628 -34.75 -0.81 -10.42
CA ASN A 628 -33.82 0.32 -10.56
C ASN A 628 -33.10 0.70 -9.26
N ARG A 629 -33.40 0.03 -8.13
CA ARG A 629 -32.72 0.30 -6.86
C ARG A 629 -31.32 -0.27 -6.87
N TYR A 630 -30.35 0.54 -6.44
CA TYR A 630 -28.96 0.13 -6.31
C TYR A 630 -28.45 0.40 -4.89
N ILE A 631 -27.40 -0.32 -4.50
CA ILE A 631 -26.69 -0.11 -3.23
C ILE A 631 -25.83 1.16 -3.29
N SER A 632 -25.84 1.97 -2.25
CA SER A 632 -25.08 3.24 -2.22
C SER A 632 -23.61 3.05 -1.82
N GLY A 633 -23.28 1.92 -1.15
CA GLY A 633 -22.03 1.70 -0.41
C GLY A 633 -20.80 1.35 -1.25
N ARG A 634 -20.59 2.01 -2.40
CA ARG A 634 -19.31 1.88 -3.14
C ARG A 634 -18.18 2.74 -2.58
N GLU A 635 -18.47 3.74 -1.75
CA GLU A 635 -17.48 4.67 -1.15
C GLU A 635 -17.15 4.35 0.32
#